data_AF-A0A3M1X7H8-F1
#
_entry.id   AF-A0A3M1X7H8-F1
#
_cell.length_a   1.000
_cell.length_b   1.000
_cell.length_c   1.000
_cell.angle_alpha   90.00
_cell.angle_beta   90.00
_cell.angle_gamma   90.00
#
_symmetry.space_group_name_H-M   'P 1'
#
loop_
_entity.id
_entity.type
_entity.pdbx_description
1 polymer ?
#
loop_
_entity_poly.entity_id
_entity_poly.type
_entity_poly.pdbx_seq_one_letter_code
_entity_poly.pdbx_strand_id
1 'polypeptide(L)'
;AQSNAIRGENFLEANREKEGVVQLPSGLQYKILESGTGASPRADNVVRVHYIGKLVDGTVFNNSRTAEQGEPLEVQVDEVIPGWTEALLRMKPGDRWELYIPPALAYGEQGRGASIPPNSTLIFEVELLEIVR
;
A
#
# COMPACT_ATOMS: atom_id res chain seq x y z
N ALA A 1 7.44 20.10 16.51
CA ALA A 1 6.69 19.23 15.58
C ALA A 1 6.81 17.79 16.07
N GLN A 2 5.74 16.99 16.03
CA GLN A 2 5.81 15.55 16.37
C GLN A 2 6.63 14.79 15.31
N SER A 3 7.34 13.74 15.72
CA SER A 3 8.07 12.87 14.81
C SER A 3 7.12 12.06 13.91
N ASN A 4 7.62 11.59 12.77
CA ASN A 4 6.81 10.78 11.84
C ASN A 4 6.34 9.46 12.45
N ALA A 5 7.17 8.85 13.32
CA ALA A 5 6.78 7.65 14.07
C ALA A 5 5.52 7.89 14.89
N ILE A 6 5.52 8.94 15.73
CA ILE A 6 4.37 9.28 16.58
C ILE A 6 3.13 9.65 15.74
N ARG A 7 3.32 10.41 14.65
CA ARG A 7 2.22 10.76 13.74
C ARG A 7 1.62 9.52 13.08
N GLY A 8 2.46 8.60 12.64
CA GLY A 8 2.06 7.34 12.02
C GLY A 8 1.32 6.42 12.99
N GLU A 9 1.85 6.24 14.19
CA GLU A 9 1.21 5.45 15.26
C GLU A 9 -0.17 6.00 15.61
N ASN A 10 -0.28 7.30 15.92
CA ASN A 10 -1.55 7.95 16.21
C ASN A 10 -2.55 7.82 15.05
N PHE A 11 -2.07 7.94 13.81
CA PHE A 11 -2.91 7.73 12.63
C PHE A 11 -3.43 6.30 12.57
N LEU A 12 -2.57 5.29 12.71
CA LEU A 12 -2.96 3.87 12.63
C LEU A 12 -3.90 3.47 13.78
N GLU A 13 -3.69 3.98 14.99
CA GLU A 13 -4.59 3.75 16.13
C GLU A 13 -5.98 4.33 15.89
N ALA A 14 -6.08 5.54 15.35
CA ALA A 14 -7.37 6.12 14.99
C ALA A 14 -8.00 5.42 13.77
N ASN A 15 -7.18 4.95 12.83
CA ASN A 15 -7.64 4.40 11.56
C ASN A 15 -8.26 3.01 11.70
N ARG A 16 -7.72 2.15 12.58
CA ARG A 16 -8.29 0.81 12.83
C ARG A 16 -9.72 0.81 13.35
N GLU A 17 -10.15 1.91 13.98
CA GLU A 17 -11.51 2.06 14.51
C GLU A 17 -12.51 2.51 13.43
N LYS A 18 -12.04 2.85 12.22
CA LYS A 18 -12.92 3.28 11.12
C LYS A 18 -13.64 2.09 10.50
N GLU A 19 -14.87 2.33 10.07
CA GLU A 19 -15.67 1.32 9.39
C GLU A 19 -15.00 0.79 8.11
N GLY A 20 -14.96 -0.54 8.01
CA GLY A 20 -14.40 -1.28 6.90
C GLY A 20 -12.87 -1.41 6.93
N VAL A 21 -12.19 -0.84 7.92
CA VAL A 21 -10.75 -1.05 8.12
C VAL A 21 -10.52 -2.36 8.86
N VAL A 22 -9.61 -3.17 8.32
CA VAL A 22 -9.17 -4.44 8.91
C VAL A 22 -7.68 -4.32 9.24
N GLN A 23 -7.29 -4.70 10.45
CA GLN A 23 -5.90 -4.78 10.87
C GLN A 23 -5.42 -6.24 10.87
N LEU A 24 -4.26 -6.48 10.26
CA LEU A 24 -3.57 -7.76 10.27
C LEU A 24 -2.56 -7.85 11.42
N PRO A 25 -2.15 -9.06 11.83
CA PRO A 25 -1.17 -9.25 12.91
C PRO A 25 0.18 -8.55 12.67
N SER A 26 0.57 -8.35 11.41
CA SER A 26 1.79 -7.61 11.03
C SER A 26 1.70 -6.11 11.32
N GLY A 27 0.51 -5.60 11.63
CA GLY A 27 0.22 -4.17 11.77
C GLY A 27 -0.27 -3.52 10.48
N LEU A 28 -0.21 -4.20 9.32
CA LEU A 28 -0.84 -3.72 8.09
C LEU A 28 -2.33 -3.51 8.33
N GLN A 29 -2.85 -2.35 7.93
CA GLN A 29 -4.29 -2.13 7.86
C GLN A 29 -4.70 -1.99 6.41
N TYR A 30 -5.90 -2.42 6.08
CA TYR A 30 -6.48 -2.21 4.76
C TYR A 30 -7.98 -1.98 4.83
N LYS A 31 -8.52 -1.38 3.79
CA LYS A 31 -9.94 -1.21 3.54
C LYS A 31 -10.25 -1.60 2.10
N ILE A 32 -11.24 -2.46 1.90
CA ILE A 32 -11.72 -2.81 0.57
C ILE A 32 -12.61 -1.68 0.07
N LEU A 33 -12.24 -1.05 -1.04
CA LEU A 33 -13.04 -0.03 -1.72
C LEU A 33 -13.92 -0.65 -2.81
N GLU A 34 -13.37 -1.65 -3.51
CA GLU A 34 -14.04 -2.39 -4.56
C GLU A 34 -13.56 -3.85 -4.53
N SER A 35 -14.49 -4.78 -4.71
CA SER A 35 -14.19 -6.21 -4.68
C SER A 35 -14.09 -6.79 -6.08
N GLY A 36 -12.94 -7.38 -6.37
CA GLY A 36 -12.65 -8.15 -7.56
C GLY A 36 -13.11 -9.61 -7.45
N THR A 37 -12.80 -10.37 -8.48
CA THR A 37 -13.13 -11.80 -8.57
C THR A 37 -11.93 -12.62 -9.07
N GLY A 38 -12.00 -13.94 -8.89
CA GLY A 38 -10.93 -14.85 -9.27
C GLY A 38 -9.99 -15.19 -8.11
N ALA A 39 -8.84 -15.75 -8.49
CA ALA A 39 -7.82 -16.22 -7.55
C ALA A 39 -6.90 -15.08 -7.13
N SER A 40 -6.39 -15.15 -5.90
CA SER A 40 -5.33 -14.26 -5.46
C SER A 40 -3.99 -14.62 -6.10
N PRO A 41 -3.11 -13.63 -6.36
CA PRO A 41 -1.74 -13.86 -6.79
C PRO A 41 -0.97 -14.74 -5.80
N ARG A 42 0.02 -15.47 -6.31
CA ARG A 42 1.09 -16.08 -5.52
C ARG A 42 2.28 -15.12 -5.41
N ALA A 43 3.22 -15.44 -4.52
CA ALA A 43 4.40 -14.62 -4.28
C ALA A 43 5.32 -14.49 -5.51
N ASP A 44 5.37 -15.53 -6.33
CA ASP A 44 6.17 -15.60 -7.56
C ASP A 44 5.49 -14.96 -8.78
N ASN A 45 4.25 -14.47 -8.65
CA ASN A 45 3.53 -13.88 -9.77
C ASN A 45 3.96 -12.45 -10.06
N VAL A 46 3.82 -12.08 -11.33
CA VAL A 46 3.80 -10.67 -11.76
C VAL A 46 2.36 -10.23 -11.86
N VAL A 47 2.05 -9.08 -11.25
CA VAL A 47 0.72 -8.47 -11.29
C VAL A 47 0.79 -7.10 -11.94
N ARG A 48 -0.31 -6.68 -12.56
CA ARG A 48 -0.46 -5.34 -13.11
C ARG A 48 -1.38 -4.51 -12.22
N VAL A 49 -0.91 -3.34 -11.79
CA VAL A 49 -1.62 -2.50 -10.82
C VAL A 49 -1.67 -1.04 -11.22
N HIS A 50 -2.71 -0.35 -10.78
CA HIS A 50 -2.65 1.10 -10.57
C HIS A 50 -2.51 1.40 -9.08
N TYR A 51 -1.84 2.51 -8.76
CA TYR A 51 -1.71 2.93 -7.38
C TYR A 51 -1.47 4.42 -7.20
N ILE A 52 -1.80 4.90 -6.00
CA ILE A 52 -1.47 6.24 -5.51
C ILE A 52 -0.89 6.11 -4.10
N GLY A 53 0.37 6.49 -3.92
CA GLY A 53 1.07 6.50 -2.64
C GLY A 53 1.14 7.90 -2.03
N LYS A 54 0.70 8.03 -0.78
CA LYS A 54 0.67 9.29 -0.03
C LYS A 54 1.22 9.13 1.39
N LEU A 55 1.77 10.21 1.94
CA LEU A 55 2.08 10.31 3.37
C LEU A 55 0.80 10.59 4.17
N VAL A 56 0.86 10.41 5.49
CA VAL A 56 -0.27 10.68 6.41
C VAL A 56 -0.76 12.14 6.39
N ASP A 57 0.06 13.08 5.92
CA ASP A 57 -0.32 14.49 5.75
C ASP A 57 -0.99 14.78 4.39
N GLY A 58 -1.19 13.75 3.57
CA GLY A 58 -1.81 13.84 2.24
C GLY A 58 -0.82 14.09 1.09
N THR A 59 0.46 14.32 1.37
CA THR A 59 1.48 14.53 0.34
C THR A 59 1.60 13.29 -0.55
N VAL A 60 1.29 13.43 -1.84
CA VAL A 60 1.46 12.35 -2.83
C VAL A 60 2.93 12.25 -3.22
N PHE A 61 3.55 11.09 -2.97
CA PHE A 61 4.95 10.85 -3.34
C PHE A 61 5.09 9.99 -4.60
N ASN A 62 4.04 9.25 -4.98
CA ASN A 62 4.04 8.42 -6.18
C ASN A 62 2.60 8.16 -6.67
N ASN A 63 2.38 8.15 -7.98
CA ASN A 63 1.08 7.89 -8.59
C ASN A 63 1.28 7.32 -10.00
N SER A 64 0.85 6.07 -10.22
CA SER A 64 1.01 5.41 -11.53
C SER A 64 0.25 6.13 -12.64
N ARG A 65 -0.89 6.76 -12.33
CA ARG A 65 -1.79 7.37 -13.32
C ARG A 65 -1.30 8.72 -13.82
N THR A 66 -0.34 9.34 -13.15
CA THR A 66 0.24 10.64 -13.54
C THR A 66 1.72 10.54 -13.90
N ALA A 67 2.33 9.36 -13.81
CA ALA A 67 3.64 9.10 -14.40
C ALA A 67 3.55 9.29 -15.94
N GLU A 68 4.66 9.56 -16.62
CA GLU A 68 4.72 10.06 -18.01
C GLU A 68 3.94 9.26 -19.08
N GLN A 69 3.43 8.07 -18.76
CA GLN A 69 2.60 7.26 -19.65
C GLN A 69 1.20 6.95 -19.10
N GLY A 70 0.90 7.24 -17.83
CA GLY A 70 -0.39 6.87 -17.19
C GLY A 70 -0.66 5.36 -17.15
N GLU A 71 0.31 4.56 -17.55
CA GLU A 71 0.20 3.11 -17.70
C GLU A 71 0.21 2.42 -16.32
N PRO A 72 -0.49 1.29 -16.19
CA PRO A 72 -0.34 0.41 -15.05
C PRO A 72 1.11 -0.04 -14.86
N LEU A 73 1.50 -0.29 -13.61
CA LEU A 73 2.82 -0.83 -13.30
C LEU A 73 2.74 -2.35 -13.18
N GLU A 74 3.66 -3.06 -13.84
CA GLU A 74 3.91 -4.47 -13.55
C GLU A 74 4.89 -4.61 -12.39
N VAL A 75 4.50 -5.36 -11.37
CA VAL A 75 5.32 -5.64 -10.19
C VAL A 75 5.33 -7.12 -9.90
N GLN A 76 6.49 -7.64 -9.48
CA GLN A 76 6.59 -8.97 -8.92
C GLN A 76 6.20 -8.92 -7.44
N VAL A 77 5.32 -9.83 -7.01
CA VAL A 77 4.66 -9.75 -5.69
C VAL A 77 5.66 -9.82 -4.52
N ASP A 78 6.78 -10.52 -4.67
CA ASP A 78 7.84 -10.67 -3.67
C ASP A 78 8.99 -9.64 -3.79
N GLU A 79 8.96 -8.74 -4.77
CA GLU A 79 9.99 -7.69 -4.97
C GLU A 79 9.53 -6.28 -4.57
N VAL A 80 8.36 -6.17 -3.95
CA VAL A 80 7.81 -4.91 -3.41
C VAL A 80 7.97 -4.83 -1.89
N ILE A 81 7.59 -3.71 -1.28
CA ILE A 81 7.65 -3.57 0.18
C ILE A 81 6.77 -4.64 0.86
N PRO A 82 7.14 -5.13 2.07
CA PRO A 82 6.42 -6.23 2.73
C PRO A 82 4.91 -6.01 2.87
N GLY A 83 4.47 -4.78 3.15
CA GLY A 83 3.05 -4.45 3.26
C GLY A 83 2.28 -4.59 1.94
N TRP A 84 2.93 -4.34 0.81
CA TRP A 84 2.36 -4.61 -0.51
C TRP A 84 2.28 -6.11 -0.79
N THR A 85 3.35 -6.86 -0.54
CA THR A 85 3.37 -8.32 -0.71
C THR A 85 2.22 -8.97 0.08
N GLU A 86 2.07 -8.63 1.36
CA GLU A 86 1.00 -9.17 2.20
C GLU A 86 -0.41 -8.80 1.69
N ALA A 87 -0.60 -7.57 1.20
CA ALA A 87 -1.88 -7.14 0.64
C ALA A 87 -2.19 -7.87 -0.68
N LEU A 88 -1.25 -7.88 -1.62
CA LEU A 88 -1.43 -8.46 -2.96
C LEU A 88 -1.78 -9.95 -2.90
N LEU A 89 -1.17 -10.71 -1.99
CA LEU A 89 -1.50 -12.13 -1.77
C LEU A 89 -2.94 -12.38 -1.28
N ARG A 90 -3.64 -11.33 -0.83
CA ARG A 90 -5.04 -11.37 -0.37
C ARG A 90 -6.00 -10.73 -1.36
N MET A 91 -5.49 -9.87 -2.24
CA MET A 91 -6.28 -9.23 -3.28
C MET A 91 -6.61 -10.21 -4.41
N LYS A 92 -7.58 -9.83 -5.24
CA LYS A 92 -8.04 -10.51 -6.45
C LYS A 92 -8.06 -9.52 -7.61
N PRO A 93 -7.91 -9.98 -8.86
CA PRO A 93 -8.14 -9.13 -10.02
C PRO A 93 -9.49 -8.38 -9.95
N GLY A 94 -9.44 -7.06 -10.16
CA GLY A 94 -10.54 -6.12 -9.98
C GLY A 94 -10.67 -5.53 -8.57
N ASP A 95 -9.88 -5.98 -7.58
CA ASP A 95 -9.89 -5.37 -6.26
C ASP A 95 -9.30 -3.96 -6.31
N ARG A 96 -9.93 -3.06 -5.57
CA ARG A 96 -9.35 -1.76 -5.22
C ARG A 96 -9.36 -1.58 -3.71
N TRP A 97 -8.18 -1.46 -3.13
CA TRP A 97 -7.99 -1.39 -1.68
C TRP A 97 -7.27 -0.11 -1.29
N GLU A 98 -7.60 0.43 -0.13
CA GLU A 98 -6.75 1.39 0.57
C GLU A 98 -5.91 0.63 1.60
N LEU A 99 -4.59 0.78 1.55
CA LEU A 99 -3.62 0.16 2.45
C LEU A 99 -3.02 1.24 3.35
N TYR A 100 -2.84 0.92 4.61
CA TYR A 100 -2.16 1.78 5.58
C TYR A 100 -1.00 0.99 6.20
N ILE A 101 0.20 1.35 5.77
CA ILE A 101 1.40 0.53 5.92
C ILE A 101 2.30 1.16 6.97
N PRO A 102 2.50 0.53 8.14
CA PRO A 102 3.46 1.01 9.14
C PRO A 102 4.88 1.00 8.56
N PRO A 103 5.80 1.85 9.07
CA PRO A 103 7.15 1.97 8.53
C PRO A 103 7.93 0.65 8.52
N ALA A 104 7.68 -0.25 9.48
CA ALA A 104 8.29 -1.58 9.55
C ALA A 104 7.93 -2.49 8.37
N LEU A 105 6.81 -2.24 7.67
CA LEU A 105 6.39 -2.96 6.47
C LEU A 105 6.63 -2.13 5.18
N ALA A 106 7.39 -1.03 5.30
CA ALA A 106 7.72 -0.10 4.23
C ALA A 106 9.22 0.22 4.20
N TYR A 107 9.61 1.50 4.39
CA TYR A 107 10.99 1.96 4.29
C TYR A 107 11.68 2.25 5.64
N GLY A 108 11.03 1.92 6.76
CA GLY A 108 11.60 1.96 8.09
C GLY A 108 12.21 3.31 8.50
N GLU A 109 13.23 3.25 9.35
CA GLU A 109 13.96 4.42 9.88
C GLU A 109 14.78 5.15 8.81
N GLN A 110 15.11 4.49 7.70
CA GLN A 110 15.90 5.10 6.63
C GLN A 110 15.04 5.98 5.72
N GLY A 111 13.75 5.63 5.55
CA GLY A 111 12.91 6.26 4.53
C GLY A 111 13.39 5.91 3.11
N ARG A 112 12.98 6.71 2.12
CA ARG A 112 13.39 6.53 0.72
C ARG A 112 13.59 7.87 0.04
N GLY A 113 14.85 8.15 -0.29
CA GLY A 113 15.24 9.37 -1.00
C GLY A 113 14.74 10.64 -0.31
N ALA A 114 14.41 11.66 -1.11
CA ALA A 114 13.85 12.91 -0.60
C ALA A 114 12.33 12.88 -0.40
N SER A 115 11.63 11.88 -0.97
CA SER A 115 10.17 11.86 -1.04
C SER A 115 9.50 11.14 0.12
N ILE A 116 10.19 10.20 0.78
CA ILE A 116 9.65 9.46 1.93
C ILE A 116 10.59 9.63 3.12
N PRO A 117 10.22 10.46 4.10
CA PRO A 117 11.01 10.66 5.31
C PRO A 117 11.14 9.37 6.16
N PRO A 118 12.16 9.29 7.05
CA PRO A 118 12.26 8.29 8.10
C PRO A 118 10.97 8.03 8.86
N ASN A 119 10.69 6.76 9.16
CA ASN A 119 9.57 6.29 9.97
C ASN A 119 8.19 6.76 9.48
N SER A 120 8.04 6.95 8.17
CA SER A 120 6.76 7.33 7.58
C SER A 120 5.82 6.14 7.47
N THR A 121 4.60 6.30 8.01
CA THR A 121 3.46 5.45 7.62
C THR A 121 3.00 5.87 6.24
N LEU A 122 2.75 4.90 5.36
CA LEU A 122 2.36 5.14 3.98
C LEU A 122 0.89 4.76 3.79
N ILE A 123 0.18 5.54 2.98
CA ILE A 123 -1.19 5.26 2.55
C ILE A 123 -1.13 4.97 1.06
N PHE A 124 -1.67 3.83 0.63
CA PHE A 124 -1.77 3.48 -0.77
C PHE A 124 -3.20 3.16 -1.16
N GLU A 125 -3.72 3.80 -2.20
CA GLU A 125 -4.82 3.23 -2.97
C GLU A 125 -4.21 2.32 -4.04
N VAL A 126 -4.57 1.03 -4.06
CA VAL A 126 -4.05 0.03 -4.99
C VAL A 126 -5.22 -0.63 -5.70
N GLU A 127 -5.17 -0.67 -7.02
CA GLU A 127 -6.10 -1.39 -7.88
C GLU A 127 -5.35 -2.53 -8.58
N LEU A 128 -5.73 -3.77 -8.30
CA LEU A 128 -5.16 -4.96 -8.91
C LEU A 128 -5.92 -5.26 -10.21
N LEU A 129 -5.29 -5.03 -11.36
CA LEU A 129 -5.95 -5.21 -12.66
C LEU A 129 -5.96 -6.69 -13.06
N GLU A 130 -4.79 -7.33 -13.04
CA GLU A 130 -4.64 -8.73 -13.45
C GLU A 130 -3.37 -9.37 -12.89
N ILE A 131 -3.35 -10.71 -12.93
CA ILE A 131 -2.15 -11.53 -12.75
C ILE A 131 -1.60 -11.80 -14.16
N VAL A 132 -0.39 -11.32 -14.45
CA VAL A 132 0.23 -11.37 -15.78
C VAL A 132 0.85 -12.74 -16.05
N ARG A 133 1.59 -13.30 -15.08
CA ARG A 133 2.26 -14.61 -15.18
C ARG A 133 2.60 -15.17 -13.81
#